data_AF-A0A1G9H2C8-F1
#
_entry.id   AF-A0A1G9H2C8-F1
#
_cell.length_a   1.000
_cell.length_b   1.000
_cell.length_c   1.000
_cell.angle_alpha   90.00
_cell.angle_beta   90.00
_cell.angle_gamma   90.00
#
_symmetry.space_group_name_H-M   'P 1'
#
loop_
_entity.id
_entity.type
_entity.pdbx_description
1 polymer ?
#
loop_
_entity_poly.entity_id
_entity_poly.type
_entity_poly.pdbx_seq_one_letter_code
_entity_poly.pdbx_strand_id
1 'polypeptide(L)'
;MSDIANPKDSAEHRWPAVIGLLIALGLYAALPSAFLPAIRYTVVGIGLVMLIPLLILNPRRLHKETRWSKRLATGQALLLVAANGVALVQLIILLTDSSSGDGRTLLLAALQIWVTNVIAFALVFWELDRGGPVARRNTHRDNLPAADFRFPQDEDHDAVTEVATRSSVKSGWVASFVDYTYFSLSNSMAFSPTDTMPLSPRAKMMMGLEAASGFVLLALVIAHAVSLLG
;
A
#
# COMPACT_ATOMS: atom_id res chain seq x y z
N MET A 1 14.48 1.68 37.03
CA MET A 1 15.34 2.32 36.02
C MET A 1 15.15 1.53 34.73
N SER A 2 14.11 1.86 33.95
CA SER A 2 13.85 1.19 32.68
C SER A 2 14.84 1.72 31.65
N ASP A 3 15.59 0.84 31.01
CA ASP A 3 16.46 1.17 29.89
C ASP A 3 15.67 1.98 28.87
N ILE A 4 16.00 3.27 28.78
CA ILE A 4 15.49 4.15 27.74
C ILE A 4 16.18 3.65 26.48
N ALA A 5 15.47 2.81 25.71
CA ALA A 5 15.94 2.32 24.42
C ALA A 5 16.51 3.51 23.64
N ASN A 6 17.77 3.38 23.24
CA ASN A 6 18.50 4.44 22.56
C ASN A 6 17.66 4.90 21.35
N PRO A 7 17.30 6.20 21.21
CA PRO A 7 16.44 6.68 20.14
C PRO A 7 16.98 6.42 18.72
N LYS A 8 18.22 5.92 18.60
CA LYS A 8 18.81 5.43 17.35
C LYS A 8 18.34 4.04 16.92
N ASP A 9 17.78 3.21 17.79
CA ASP A 9 17.34 1.85 17.44
C ASP A 9 15.86 1.75 16.99
N SER A 10 15.10 2.85 17.12
CA SER A 10 13.65 2.87 16.86
C SER A 10 13.26 3.08 15.39
N ALA A 11 14.19 3.44 14.51
CA ALA A 11 13.89 3.75 13.12
C ALA A 11 13.44 2.52 12.33
N GLU A 12 12.39 2.68 11.54
CA GLU A 12 11.79 1.60 10.74
C GLU A 12 12.76 1.10 9.67
N HIS A 13 12.81 -0.22 9.51
CA HIS A 13 13.54 -0.86 8.43
C HIS A 13 12.84 -0.58 7.10
N ARG A 14 13.61 -0.18 6.10
CA ARG A 14 13.06 0.20 4.80
C ARG A 14 12.73 -0.98 3.89
N TRP A 15 13.43 -2.09 4.09
CA TRP A 15 13.34 -3.25 3.20
C TRP A 15 11.93 -3.77 2.94
N PRO A 16 11.00 -3.83 3.92
CA PRO A 16 9.62 -4.21 3.64
C PRO A 16 8.96 -3.36 2.54
N ALA A 17 9.06 -2.03 2.63
CA ALA A 17 8.50 -1.12 1.62
C ALA A 17 9.20 -1.24 0.26
N VAL A 18 10.54 -1.39 0.25
CA VAL A 18 11.32 -1.58 -0.99
C VAL A 18 10.96 -2.90 -1.67
N ILE A 19 10.85 -3.98 -0.91
CA ILE A 19 10.46 -5.31 -1.43
C ILE A 19 9.03 -5.23 -1.99
N GLY A 20 8.10 -4.63 -1.25
CA GLY A 20 6.73 -4.39 -1.74
C GLY A 20 6.74 -3.66 -3.07
N LEU A 21 7.42 -2.50 -3.13
CA LEU A 21 7.56 -1.73 -4.36
C LEU A 21 8.15 -2.54 -5.52
N LEU A 22 9.22 -3.30 -5.29
CA LEU A 22 9.84 -4.13 -6.33
C LEU A 22 8.91 -5.24 -6.82
N ILE A 23 8.13 -5.85 -5.92
CA ILE A 23 7.08 -6.81 -6.28
C ILE A 23 6.02 -6.13 -7.15
N ALA A 24 5.51 -4.96 -6.74
CA ALA A 24 4.52 -4.22 -7.52
C ALA A 24 5.04 -3.84 -8.91
N LEU A 25 6.27 -3.35 -9.00
CA LEU A 25 6.91 -3.03 -10.28
C LEU A 25 7.13 -4.27 -11.15
N GLY A 26 7.50 -5.40 -10.55
CA GLY A 26 7.68 -6.67 -11.25
C GLY A 26 6.37 -7.22 -11.80
N LEU A 27 5.29 -7.21 -11.00
CA LEU A 27 3.96 -7.60 -11.43
C LEU A 27 3.44 -6.69 -12.53
N TYR A 28 3.63 -5.37 -12.37
CA TYR A 28 3.23 -4.40 -13.38
C TYR A 28 4.01 -4.58 -14.68
N ALA A 29 5.31 -4.86 -14.63
CA ALA A 29 6.14 -5.16 -15.81
C ALA A 29 5.70 -6.45 -16.53
N ALA A 30 5.24 -7.43 -15.77
CA ALA A 30 4.79 -8.74 -16.24
C ALA A 30 3.33 -8.77 -16.73
N LEU A 31 2.65 -7.62 -16.78
CA LEU A 31 1.32 -7.54 -17.39
C LEU A 31 1.36 -8.02 -18.85
N PRO A 32 0.28 -8.65 -19.36
CA PRO A 32 0.22 -9.11 -20.76
C PRO A 32 0.48 -8.00 -21.78
N SER A 33 0.93 -8.34 -23.00
CA SER A 33 1.24 -7.35 -24.05
C SER A 33 0.03 -6.54 -24.53
N ALA A 34 -1.18 -7.00 -24.25
CA ALA A 34 -2.43 -6.26 -24.46
C ALA A 34 -2.48 -4.92 -23.69
N PHE A 35 -1.70 -4.79 -22.61
CA PHE A 35 -1.60 -3.58 -21.82
C PHE A 35 -0.48 -2.68 -22.38
N LEU A 36 -0.84 -1.46 -22.81
CA LEU A 36 0.01 -0.45 -23.47
C LEU A 36 1.51 -0.56 -23.12
N PRO A 37 2.32 -1.30 -23.92
CA PRO A 37 3.66 -1.71 -23.51
C PRO A 37 4.60 -0.53 -23.25
N ALA A 38 4.50 0.51 -24.08
CA ALA A 38 5.30 1.72 -23.94
C ALA A 38 5.06 2.42 -22.59
N ILE A 39 3.79 2.55 -22.18
CA ILE A 39 3.44 3.17 -20.89
C ILE A 39 3.92 2.27 -19.74
N ARG A 40 3.70 0.96 -19.85
CA ARG A 40 4.08 -0.01 -18.83
C ARG A 40 5.55 0.07 -18.47
N TYR A 41 6.44 -0.07 -19.47
CA TYR A 41 7.88 -0.04 -19.22
C TYR A 41 8.38 1.35 -18.81
N THR A 42 7.71 2.42 -19.27
CA THR A 42 8.02 3.78 -18.82
C THR A 42 7.73 3.96 -17.34
N VAL A 43 6.56 3.52 -16.85
CA VAL A 43 6.21 3.58 -15.42
C VAL A 43 7.20 2.78 -14.57
N VAL A 44 7.57 1.58 -15.02
CA VAL A 44 8.55 0.75 -14.30
C VAL A 44 9.92 1.41 -14.26
N GLY A 45 10.39 1.94 -15.39
CA GLY A 45 11.65 2.69 -15.46
C GLY A 45 11.67 3.90 -14.53
N ILE A 46 10.61 4.71 -14.55
CA ILE A 46 10.46 5.87 -13.65
C ILE A 46 10.47 5.41 -12.19
N GLY A 47 9.70 4.37 -11.84
CA GLY A 47 9.66 3.83 -10.48
C GLY A 47 11.02 3.37 -9.98
N LEU A 48 11.78 2.65 -10.81
CA LEU A 48 13.14 2.22 -10.47
C LEU A 48 14.09 3.42 -10.31
N VAL A 49 14.02 4.40 -11.20
CA VAL A 49 14.85 5.60 -11.13
C VAL A 49 14.55 6.43 -9.87
N MET A 50 13.28 6.59 -9.51
CA MET A 50 12.86 7.29 -8.28
C MET A 50 13.34 6.55 -7.01
N LEU A 51 13.43 5.23 -7.07
CA LEU A 51 13.91 4.41 -5.94
C LEU A 51 15.41 4.59 -5.65
N ILE A 52 16.24 4.88 -6.65
CA ILE A 52 17.70 5.01 -6.49
C ILE A 52 18.09 6.08 -5.46
N PRO A 53 17.73 7.38 -5.62
CA PRO A 53 18.13 8.40 -4.66
C PRO A 53 17.50 8.20 -3.29
N LEU A 54 16.30 7.61 -3.28
CA LEU A 54 15.62 7.17 -2.08
C LEU A 54 16.56 6.21 -1.32
N LEU A 55 17.00 5.10 -1.93
CA LEU A 55 17.92 4.12 -1.32
C LEU A 55 19.25 4.75 -0.86
N ILE A 56 19.82 5.67 -1.64
CA ILE A 56 21.06 6.37 -1.28
C ILE A 56 20.89 7.17 0.02
N LEU A 57 19.76 7.85 0.20
CA LEU A 57 19.51 8.69 1.38
C LEU A 57 19.33 7.86 2.67
N ASN A 58 18.66 6.71 2.58
CA ASN A 58 18.39 5.82 3.71
C ASN A 58 18.52 4.35 3.28
N PRO A 59 19.73 3.76 3.31
CA PRO A 59 19.97 2.44 2.72
C PRO A 59 19.36 1.28 3.53
N ARG A 60 19.16 1.44 4.84
CA ARG A 60 18.63 0.37 5.71
C ARG A 60 17.50 0.83 6.60
N ARG A 61 17.68 1.95 7.29
CA ARG A 61 16.73 2.51 8.26
C ARG A 61 16.37 3.94 7.90
N LEU A 62 15.11 4.28 8.13
CA LEU A 62 14.52 5.57 7.81
C LEU A 62 14.82 6.60 8.91
N HIS A 63 16.06 7.12 8.92
CA HIS A 63 16.49 8.12 9.91
C HIS A 63 16.34 9.55 9.42
N LYS A 64 16.57 9.80 8.13
CA LYS A 64 16.61 11.15 7.56
C LYS A 64 15.46 11.36 6.60
N GLU A 65 14.64 12.38 6.82
CA GLU A 65 13.64 12.83 5.86
C GLU A 65 13.94 14.26 5.45
N THR A 66 13.98 14.50 4.14
CA THR A 66 13.98 15.85 3.57
C THR A 66 12.63 16.11 2.90
N ARG A 67 12.26 17.38 2.73
CA ARG A 67 11.01 17.73 2.00
C ARG A 67 10.99 17.14 0.58
N TRP A 68 12.15 17.05 -0.06
CA TRP A 68 12.29 16.46 -1.39
C TRP A 68 12.12 14.94 -1.36
N SER A 69 12.82 14.23 -0.47
CA SER A 69 12.71 12.76 -0.40
C SER A 69 11.30 12.31 -0.06
N LYS A 70 10.60 13.06 0.80
CA LYS A 70 9.20 12.81 1.12
C LYS A 70 8.30 12.96 -0.11
N ARG A 71 8.40 14.10 -0.81
CA ARG A 71 7.65 14.33 -2.06
C ARG A 71 7.94 13.26 -3.11
N LEU A 72 9.20 12.83 -3.21
CA LEU A 72 9.61 11.78 -4.14
C LEU A 72 8.98 10.43 -3.77
N ALA A 73 9.02 10.03 -2.51
CA ALA A 73 8.43 8.76 -2.04
C ALA A 73 6.90 8.76 -2.16
N THR A 74 6.22 9.82 -1.71
CA THR A 74 4.77 9.97 -1.89
C THR A 74 4.41 10.02 -3.37
N GLY A 75 5.16 10.75 -4.20
CA GLY A 75 4.94 10.83 -5.64
C GLY A 75 5.09 9.47 -6.33
N GLN A 76 6.05 8.65 -5.90
CA GLN A 76 6.23 7.30 -6.41
C GLN A 76 5.05 6.39 -6.07
N ALA A 77 4.55 6.44 -4.84
CA ALA A 77 3.37 5.67 -4.44
C ALA A 77 2.12 6.09 -5.22
N LEU A 78 1.90 7.40 -5.39
CA LEU A 78 0.79 7.94 -6.18
C LEU A 78 0.89 7.60 -7.67
N LEU A 79 2.11 7.61 -8.24
CA LEU A 79 2.36 7.17 -9.61
C LEU A 79 1.92 5.71 -9.81
N LEU A 80 2.26 4.83 -8.87
CA LEU A 80 1.85 3.42 -8.92
C LEU A 80 0.32 3.29 -8.86
N VAL A 81 -0.36 3.99 -7.96
CA VAL A 81 -1.82 3.98 -7.86
C VAL A 81 -2.45 4.44 -9.18
N ALA A 82 -1.99 5.55 -9.75
CA ALA A 82 -2.52 6.08 -11.01
C ALA A 82 -2.27 5.12 -12.18
N ALA A 83 -1.05 4.59 -12.31
CA ALA A 83 -0.68 3.66 -13.37
C ALA A 83 -1.44 2.33 -13.27
N ASN A 84 -1.67 1.83 -12.06
CA ASN A 84 -2.47 0.63 -11.82
C ASN A 84 -3.96 0.89 -12.08
N GLY A 85 -4.47 2.09 -11.77
CA GLY A 85 -5.83 2.51 -12.13
C GLY A 85 -6.08 2.52 -13.64
N VAL A 86 -5.10 2.97 -14.43
CA VAL A 86 -5.16 2.88 -15.91
C VAL A 86 -5.18 1.42 -16.38
N ALA A 87 -4.35 0.56 -15.78
CA ALA A 87 -4.35 -0.87 -16.09
C ALA A 87 -5.68 -1.53 -15.71
N LEU A 88 -6.28 -1.16 -14.58
CA LEU A 88 -7.61 -1.60 -14.18
C LEU A 88 -8.66 -1.23 -15.24
N VAL A 89 -8.71 0.02 -15.70
CA VAL A 89 -9.66 0.44 -16.75
C VAL A 89 -9.46 -0.35 -18.05
N GLN A 90 -8.21 -0.59 -18.46
CA GLN A 90 -7.93 -1.44 -19.62
C GLN A 90 -8.43 -2.88 -19.43
N LEU A 91 -8.21 -3.45 -18.25
CA LEU A 91 -8.71 -4.79 -17.93
C LEU A 91 -10.24 -4.84 -17.97
N ILE A 92 -10.93 -3.82 -17.45
CA ILE A 92 -12.40 -3.72 -17.51
C ILE A 92 -12.86 -3.77 -18.98
N ILE A 93 -12.26 -2.94 -19.84
CA ILE A 93 -12.60 -2.89 -21.27
C ILE A 93 -12.41 -4.26 -21.92
N LEU A 94 -11.26 -4.92 -21.68
CA LEU A 94 -10.96 -6.25 -22.21
C LEU A 94 -11.94 -7.31 -21.68
N LEU A 95 -12.26 -7.32 -20.39
CA LEU A 95 -13.21 -8.29 -19.84
C LEU A 95 -14.64 -8.10 -20.38
N THR A 96 -15.00 -6.90 -20.86
CA THR A 96 -16.32 -6.61 -21.44
C THR A 96 -16.41 -6.81 -22.95
N ASP A 97 -15.27 -6.90 -23.65
CA ASP A 97 -15.23 -7.11 -25.10
C ASP A 97 -15.17 -8.61 -25.41
N SER A 98 -16.26 -9.13 -25.99
CA SER A 98 -16.46 -10.56 -26.32
C SER A 98 -15.48 -11.10 -27.36
N SER A 99 -14.70 -10.25 -28.02
CA SER A 99 -13.68 -10.64 -29.00
C SER A 99 -12.27 -10.71 -28.43
N SER A 100 -12.06 -10.32 -27.17
CA SER A 100 -10.72 -10.02 -26.65
C SER A 100 -10.10 -11.14 -25.80
N GLY A 101 -9.17 -11.88 -26.43
CA GLY A 101 -8.07 -12.57 -25.76
C GLY A 101 -8.36 -13.89 -25.05
N ASP A 102 -7.27 -14.53 -24.62
CA ASP A 102 -7.28 -15.75 -23.81
C ASP A 102 -7.72 -15.44 -22.37
N GLY A 103 -8.86 -16.00 -21.93
CA GLY A 103 -9.43 -15.74 -20.61
C GLY A 103 -8.49 -16.04 -19.44
N ARG A 104 -7.57 -17.01 -19.60
CA ARG A 104 -6.53 -17.29 -18.60
C ARG A 104 -5.57 -16.10 -18.43
N THR A 105 -5.18 -15.48 -19.54
CA THR A 105 -4.31 -14.31 -19.55
C THR A 105 -4.98 -13.11 -18.86
N LEU A 106 -6.29 -12.92 -19.03
CA LEU A 106 -7.04 -11.86 -18.36
C LEU A 106 -7.19 -12.10 -16.85
N LEU A 107 -7.40 -13.35 -16.42
CA LEU A 107 -7.44 -13.70 -15.00
C LEU A 107 -6.08 -13.47 -14.32
N LEU A 108 -4.98 -13.82 -14.99
CA LEU A 108 -3.63 -13.52 -14.50
C LEU A 108 -3.39 -12.01 -14.40
N ALA A 109 -3.82 -11.23 -15.39
CA ALA A 109 -3.75 -9.77 -15.35
C ALA A 109 -4.58 -9.19 -14.20
N ALA A 110 -5.78 -9.72 -13.94
CA ALA A 110 -6.62 -9.31 -12.82
C ALA A 110 -5.93 -9.53 -11.47
N LEU A 111 -5.29 -10.69 -11.28
CA LEU A 111 -4.51 -10.98 -10.09
C LEU A 111 -3.31 -10.02 -9.95
N GLN A 112 -2.56 -9.79 -11.04
CA GLN A 112 -1.42 -8.87 -11.04
C GLN A 112 -1.85 -7.43 -10.69
N ILE A 113 -2.93 -6.94 -11.28
CA ILE A 113 -3.50 -5.61 -11.01
C ILE A 113 -4.00 -5.51 -9.58
N TRP A 114 -4.67 -6.54 -9.05
CA TRP A 114 -5.17 -6.56 -7.69
C TRP A 114 -4.03 -6.52 -6.66
N VAL A 115 -3.03 -7.39 -6.78
CA VAL A 115 -1.87 -7.39 -5.87
C VAL A 115 -1.09 -6.08 -5.96
N THR A 116 -0.92 -5.55 -7.17
CA THR A 116 -0.27 -4.24 -7.38
C THR A 116 -1.08 -3.12 -6.72
N ASN A 117 -2.42 -3.19 -6.78
CA ASN A 117 -3.31 -2.22 -6.15
C ASN A 117 -3.10 -2.20 -4.63
N VAL A 118 -3.13 -3.37 -3.98
CA VAL A 118 -2.89 -3.52 -2.54
C VAL A 118 -1.53 -2.90 -2.17
N ILE A 119 -0.46 -3.26 -2.86
CA ILE A 119 0.86 -2.72 -2.52
C ILE A 119 0.93 -1.20 -2.74
N ALA A 120 0.35 -0.71 -3.84
CA ALA A 120 0.37 0.71 -4.17
C ALA A 120 -0.37 1.54 -3.12
N PHE A 121 -1.57 1.13 -2.71
CA PHE A 121 -2.33 1.80 -1.67
C PHE A 121 -1.67 1.67 -0.30
N ALA A 122 -1.12 0.50 0.06
CA ALA A 122 -0.32 0.33 1.28
C ALA A 122 0.84 1.33 1.35
N LEU A 123 1.56 1.55 0.25
CA LEU A 123 2.63 2.56 0.15
C LEU A 123 2.07 3.97 0.36
N VAL A 124 0.94 4.33 -0.26
CA VAL A 124 0.37 5.68 -0.08
C VAL A 124 -0.12 5.89 1.35
N PHE A 125 -0.81 4.92 1.97
CA PHE A 125 -1.25 5.02 3.35
C PHE A 125 -0.06 5.16 4.31
N TRP A 126 0.98 4.35 4.12
CA TRP A 126 2.20 4.41 4.92
C TRP A 126 2.93 5.76 4.75
N GLU A 127 3.01 6.31 3.54
CA GLU A 127 3.68 7.61 3.31
C GLU A 127 2.89 8.82 3.83
N LEU A 128 1.56 8.75 3.84
CA LEU A 128 0.71 9.90 4.22
C LEU A 128 0.38 9.96 5.71
N ASP A 129 0.19 8.81 6.36
CA ASP A 129 -0.30 8.75 7.73
C ASP A 129 0.73 9.24 8.76
N ARG A 130 0.26 10.04 9.73
CA ARG A 130 1.04 10.66 10.81
C ARG A 130 2.33 11.34 10.33
N GLY A 131 2.27 11.91 9.12
CA GLY A 131 3.39 12.61 8.52
C GLY A 131 4.48 11.71 7.94
N GLY A 132 4.22 10.42 7.72
CA GLY A 132 5.13 9.50 7.04
C GLY A 132 6.01 8.68 8.00
N PRO A 133 6.78 7.71 7.46
CA PRO A 133 7.47 6.69 8.25
C PRO A 133 8.58 7.23 9.15
N VAL A 134 9.32 8.25 8.70
CA VAL A 134 10.38 8.86 9.50
C VAL A 134 9.78 9.61 10.70
N ALA A 135 8.72 10.39 10.48
CA ALA A 135 8.03 11.11 11.55
C ALA A 135 7.41 10.14 12.58
N ARG A 136 6.78 9.06 12.12
CA ARG A 136 6.16 8.05 12.98
C ARG A 136 7.11 7.42 14.00
N ARG A 137 8.39 7.26 13.68
CA ARG A 137 9.39 6.61 14.56
C ARG A 137 10.35 7.56 15.28
N ASN A 138 10.53 8.78 14.77
CA ASN A 138 11.52 9.73 15.30
C ASN A 138 10.88 10.90 16.07
N THR A 139 9.56 11.07 15.99
CA THR A 139 8.85 12.11 16.74
C THR A 139 8.24 11.53 18.01
N HIS A 140 8.34 12.26 19.13
CA HIS A 140 7.68 11.87 20.36
C HIS A 140 6.16 11.78 20.17
N ARG A 141 5.49 10.82 20.83
CA ARG A 141 4.05 10.53 20.62
C ARG A 141 3.18 11.79 20.75
N ASP A 142 3.45 12.62 21.76
CA ASP A 142 2.68 13.86 22.03
C ASP A 142 2.83 14.94 20.93
N ASN A 143 3.86 14.82 20.10
CA ASN A 143 4.15 15.74 19.01
C ASN A 143 3.87 15.14 17.63
N LEU A 144 3.26 13.94 17.56
CA LEU A 144 2.92 13.33 16.29
C LEU A 144 1.82 14.12 15.58
N PRO A 145 1.89 14.26 14.25
CA PRO A 145 0.77 14.78 13.47
C PRO A 145 -0.50 13.96 13.69
N ALA A 146 -1.66 14.60 13.49
CA ALA A 146 -2.95 13.94 13.57
C ALA A 146 -2.99 12.69 12.67
N ALA A 147 -3.54 11.61 13.22
CA ALA A 147 -3.64 10.33 12.53
C ALA A 147 -4.71 10.37 11.43
N ASP A 148 -4.39 9.79 10.27
CA ASP A 148 -5.36 9.51 9.22
C ASP A 148 -6.07 8.18 9.45
N PHE A 149 -5.38 7.24 10.10
CA PHE A 149 -5.89 5.91 10.40
C PHE A 149 -5.77 5.61 11.90
N ARG A 150 -6.84 5.01 12.43
CA ARG A 150 -6.92 4.50 13.79
C ARG A 150 -6.74 2.99 13.77
N PHE A 151 -5.61 2.53 14.29
CA PHE A 151 -5.33 1.09 14.42
C PHE A 151 -5.81 0.60 15.80
N PRO A 152 -6.20 -0.68 15.95
CA PRO A 152 -6.64 -1.24 17.24
C PRO A 152 -5.62 -1.02 18.36
N GLN A 153 -4.33 -1.17 18.05
CA GLN A 153 -3.24 -0.99 19.01
C GLN A 153 -3.16 0.44 19.56
N ASP A 154 -3.78 1.43 18.93
CA ASP A 154 -3.87 2.78 19.48
C ASP A 154 -4.85 2.86 20.68
N GLU A 155 -5.80 1.93 20.79
CA GLU A 155 -6.88 1.95 21.79
C GLU A 155 -6.81 0.80 22.81
N ASP A 156 -6.17 -0.32 22.47
CA ASP A 156 -6.17 -1.58 23.27
C ASP A 156 -5.47 -1.51 24.65
N HIS A 157 -5.11 -0.35 25.17
CA HIS A 157 -4.34 -0.18 26.41
C HIS A 157 -5.05 -0.62 27.69
N ASP A 158 -6.39 -0.68 27.68
CA ASP A 158 -7.27 -1.08 28.78
C ASP A 158 -7.89 -2.47 28.57
N ALA A 159 -7.47 -3.20 27.53
CA ALA A 159 -7.88 -4.56 27.26
C ALA A 159 -7.27 -5.58 28.26
N VAL A 160 -7.65 -6.86 28.10
CA VAL A 160 -7.05 -7.97 28.86
C VAL A 160 -5.52 -8.02 28.68
N THR A 161 -4.81 -8.54 29.68
CA THR A 161 -3.34 -8.45 29.82
C THR A 161 -2.58 -8.82 28.54
N GLU A 162 -2.96 -9.92 27.89
CA GLU A 162 -2.32 -10.43 26.67
C GLU A 162 -2.53 -9.51 25.46
N VAL A 163 -3.65 -8.79 25.39
CA VAL A 163 -3.96 -7.82 24.32
C VAL A 163 -3.29 -6.47 24.62
N ALA A 164 -3.46 -5.96 25.84
CA ALA A 164 -2.92 -4.66 26.26
C ALA A 164 -1.39 -4.59 26.17
N THR A 165 -0.71 -5.74 26.29
CA THR A 165 0.75 -5.85 26.09
C THR A 165 1.20 -5.38 24.70
N ARG A 166 0.33 -5.44 23.68
CA ARG A 166 0.61 -5.01 22.30
C ARG A 166 0.19 -3.56 22.01
N SER A 167 -0.50 -2.91 22.95
CA SER A 167 -0.96 -1.52 22.77
C SER A 167 0.20 -0.55 22.58
N SER A 168 -0.07 0.56 21.90
CA SER A 168 0.86 1.65 21.66
C SER A 168 1.39 2.26 22.97
N VAL A 169 0.54 2.34 24.01
CA VAL A 169 0.91 2.87 25.33
C VAL A 169 1.87 1.95 26.07
N LYS A 170 1.65 0.63 26.05
CA LYS A 170 2.43 -0.33 26.84
C LYS A 170 3.72 -0.77 26.14
N SER A 171 3.71 -0.88 24.82
CA SER A 171 4.85 -1.41 24.03
C SER A 171 5.57 -0.34 23.19
N GLY A 172 5.06 0.89 23.15
CA GLY A 172 5.56 1.90 22.21
C GLY A 172 5.26 1.54 20.75
N TRP A 173 4.24 0.70 20.50
CA TRP A 173 3.88 0.28 19.15
C TRP A 173 3.55 1.48 18.26
N VAL A 174 4.04 1.38 17.02
CA VAL A 174 3.77 2.32 15.93
C VAL A 174 3.61 1.50 14.67
N ALA A 175 2.53 1.77 13.92
CA ALA A 175 2.27 1.15 12.63
C ALA A 175 3.52 1.17 11.74
N SER A 176 3.81 0.04 11.13
CA SER A 176 4.89 -0.20 10.17
C SER A 176 4.29 -0.49 8.79
N PHE A 177 5.12 -0.56 7.74
CA PHE A 177 4.66 -0.86 6.39
C PHE A 177 3.85 -2.17 6.29
N VAL A 178 4.17 -3.16 7.11
CA VAL A 178 3.44 -4.44 7.15
C VAL A 178 2.01 -4.24 7.64
N ASP A 179 1.80 -3.37 8.64
CA ASP A 179 0.47 -3.06 9.17
C ASP A 179 -0.39 -2.37 8.09
N TYR A 180 0.18 -1.44 7.31
CA TYR A 180 -0.53 -0.83 6.17
C TYR A 180 -0.77 -1.80 5.01
N THR A 181 0.12 -2.78 4.82
CA THR A 181 -0.08 -3.82 3.79
C THR A 181 -1.24 -4.73 4.16
N TYR A 182 -1.32 -5.17 5.42
CA TYR A 182 -2.45 -5.95 5.91
C TYR A 182 -3.75 -5.14 5.84
N PHE A 183 -3.72 -3.88 6.26
CA PHE A 183 -4.85 -2.96 6.17
C PHE A 183 -5.34 -2.74 4.74
N SER A 184 -4.43 -2.49 3.79
CA SER A 184 -4.78 -2.30 2.38
C SER A 184 -5.33 -3.59 1.76
N LEU A 185 -4.74 -4.74 2.10
CA LEU A 185 -5.24 -6.05 1.70
C LEU A 185 -6.68 -6.28 2.20
N SER A 186 -6.93 -6.03 3.49
CA SER A 186 -8.25 -6.20 4.10
C SER A 186 -9.28 -5.22 3.50
N ASN A 187 -8.91 -3.95 3.34
CA ASN A 187 -9.76 -2.94 2.71
C ASN A 187 -10.10 -3.29 1.24
N SER A 188 -9.13 -3.82 0.48
CA SER A 188 -9.36 -4.22 -0.91
C SER A 188 -10.23 -5.47 -1.07
N MET A 189 -10.28 -6.36 -0.08
CA MET A 189 -11.07 -7.60 -0.16
C MET A 189 -12.56 -7.40 0.16
N ALA A 190 -12.92 -6.32 0.85
CA ALA A 190 -14.30 -5.98 1.29
C ALA A 190 -15.04 -7.04 2.16
N PHE A 191 -14.50 -8.25 2.32
CA PHE A 191 -15.09 -9.36 3.11
C PHE A 191 -14.31 -9.72 4.39
N SER A 192 -13.26 -8.98 4.74
CA SER A 192 -12.46 -9.21 5.96
C SER A 192 -12.88 -8.31 7.12
N PRO A 193 -12.52 -8.66 8.38
CA PRO A 193 -12.69 -7.77 9.51
C PRO A 193 -11.96 -6.44 9.27
N THR A 194 -12.70 -5.34 9.23
CA THR A 194 -12.15 -3.99 9.13
C THR A 194 -11.74 -3.50 10.51
N ASP A 195 -10.47 -3.65 10.84
CA ASP A 195 -9.92 -3.29 12.15
C ASP A 195 -9.38 -1.85 12.21
N THR A 196 -8.97 -1.29 11.07
CA THR A 196 -8.39 0.04 10.96
C THR A 196 -9.38 1.04 10.38
N MET A 197 -9.69 2.11 11.12
CA MET A 197 -10.69 3.11 10.71
C MET A 197 -10.07 4.37 10.10
N PRO A 198 -10.62 4.92 9.00
CA PRO A 198 -10.20 6.21 8.46
C PRO A 198 -10.78 7.37 9.28
N LEU A 199 -9.90 8.21 9.81
CA LEU A 199 -10.27 9.39 10.60
C LEU A 199 -10.41 10.64 9.73
N SER A 200 -9.53 10.83 8.74
CA SER A 200 -9.50 12.04 7.92
C SER A 200 -10.34 11.91 6.64
N PRO A 201 -10.85 13.02 6.06
CA PRO A 201 -11.58 12.98 4.79
C PRO A 201 -10.75 12.37 3.64
N ARG A 202 -9.44 12.67 3.58
CA ARG A 202 -8.54 12.10 2.56
C ARG A 202 -8.41 10.58 2.71
N ALA A 203 -8.30 10.08 3.94
CA ALA A 203 -8.23 8.65 4.22
C ALA A 203 -9.51 7.93 3.78
N LYS A 204 -10.68 8.52 4.09
CA LYS A 204 -11.98 7.98 3.66
C LYS A 204 -12.10 7.88 2.15
N MET A 205 -11.70 8.93 1.42
CA MET A 205 -11.75 8.93 -0.05
C MET A 205 -10.81 7.88 -0.65
N MET A 206 -9.59 7.76 -0.12
CA MET A 206 -8.62 6.79 -0.63
C MET A 206 -9.03 5.35 -0.33
N MET A 207 -9.50 5.06 0.88
CA MET A 207 -10.03 3.75 1.23
C MET A 207 -11.22 3.38 0.36
N GLY A 208 -12.13 4.33 0.14
CA GLY A 208 -13.29 4.13 -0.73
C GLY A 208 -12.88 3.81 -2.18
N LEU A 209 -11.88 4.53 -2.71
CA LEU A 209 -11.35 4.27 -4.06
C LEU A 209 -10.72 2.88 -4.17
N GLU A 210 -9.91 2.48 -3.19
CA GLU A 210 -9.29 1.16 -3.18
C GLU A 210 -10.33 0.04 -3.07
N ALA A 211 -11.27 0.16 -2.12
CA ALA A 211 -12.33 -0.81 -1.91
C ALA A 211 -13.23 -0.95 -3.15
N ALA A 212 -13.60 0.16 -3.80
CA ALA A 212 -14.34 0.15 -5.05
C ALA A 212 -13.56 -0.55 -6.18
N SER A 213 -12.25 -0.27 -6.29
CA SER A 213 -11.39 -0.91 -7.29
C SER A 213 -11.30 -2.42 -7.09
N GLY A 214 -11.11 -2.86 -5.84
CA GLY A 214 -11.11 -4.28 -5.47
C GLY A 214 -12.45 -4.97 -5.73
N PHE A 215 -13.56 -4.30 -5.39
CA PHE A 215 -14.91 -4.80 -5.66
C PHE A 215 -15.17 -4.99 -7.16
N VAL A 216 -14.82 -4.00 -8.00
CA VAL A 216 -14.99 -4.07 -9.46
C VAL A 216 -14.16 -5.22 -10.05
N LEU A 217 -12.89 -5.37 -9.62
CA LEU A 217 -12.03 -6.49 -10.04
C LEU A 217 -12.67 -7.83 -9.70
N LEU A 218 -13.11 -8.02 -8.46
CA LEU A 218 -13.73 -9.26 -8.01
C LEU A 218 -15.00 -9.57 -8.81
N ALA A 219 -15.88 -8.59 -8.98
CA ALA A 219 -17.13 -8.76 -9.71
C ALA A 219 -16.90 -9.18 -11.17
N LEU A 220 -15.96 -8.54 -11.86
CA LEU A 220 -15.64 -8.85 -13.26
C LEU A 220 -14.94 -10.20 -13.42
N VAL A 221 -14.04 -10.56 -12.50
CA VAL A 221 -13.39 -11.87 -12.51
C VAL A 221 -14.42 -12.98 -12.34
N ILE A 222 -15.38 -12.83 -11.41
CA ILE A 222 -16.48 -13.80 -11.23
C ILE A 222 -17.35 -13.86 -12.48
N ALA A 223 -17.79 -12.70 -13.01
CA ALA A 223 -18.63 -12.65 -14.21
C ALA A 223 -17.95 -13.33 -15.41
N HIS A 224 -16.66 -13.07 -15.63
CA HIS A 224 -15.89 -13.68 -16.69
C HIS A 224 -15.75 -15.20 -16.50
N ALA A 225 -15.44 -15.66 -15.28
CA ALA A 225 -15.36 -17.09 -14.98
C ALA A 225 -16.70 -17.82 -15.25
N VAL A 226 -17.84 -17.19 -14.91
CA VAL A 226 -19.18 -17.73 -15.21
C VAL A 226 -19.44 -17.79 -16.71
N SER A 227 -19.06 -16.75 -17.46
CA SER A 227 -19.22 -16.74 -18.93
C SER A 227 -18.39 -17.78 -19.68
N LEU A 228 -17.35 -18.34 -19.05
CA LEU A 228 -16.54 -19.42 -19.66
C LEU A 228 -17.14 -20.81 -19.43
N LEU A 229 -18.10 -20.96 -18.52
CA LEU A 229 -18.73 -22.24 -18.17
C LEU A 229 -20.06 -22.50 -18.91
N GLY A 230 -20.62 -21.49 -19.58
CA GLY A 230 -21.89 -21.56 -20.33
C GLY A 230 -21.76 -20.96 -21.72
#